data_AF-M7W2X5-F1
#
_entry.id   AF-M7W2X5-F1
#
_cell.length_a   1.000
_cell.length_b   1.000
_cell.length_c   1.000
_cell.angle_alpha   90.00
_cell.angle_beta   90.00
_cell.angle_gamma   90.00
#
_symmetry.space_group_name_H-M   'P 1'
#
loop_
_entity.id
_entity.type
_entity.pdbx_description
1 polymer ?
#
loop_
_entity_poly.entity_id
_entity_poly.type
_entity_poly.pdbx_seq_one_letter_code
_entity_poly.pdbx_strand_id
1 'polypeptide(L)'
;MPLIKIKVEWNGSNKVLNLDRSHANLYGRLMMELEQKIEEEFLLFSGPLIVSDEDSLVAAIEDCVNAHQPFLQLVARPNKSKKSTPSTPAKLVVTPTTSSQPQSKPVTTPTKSTEPQPKPVSGAKFCPNCGTSINGSKFCPNCGEKIIESNPTTTQKKEES
;
A
#
# COMPACT_ATOMS: atom_id res chain seq x y z
N MET A 1 27.60 -0.82 6.63
CA MET A 1 27.04 -1.49 5.44
C MET A 1 25.82 -2.27 5.89
N PRO A 2 24.59 -1.72 5.77
CA PRO A 2 23.40 -2.37 6.30
C PRO A 2 22.93 -3.46 5.31
N LEU A 3 23.76 -4.49 5.13
CA LEU A 3 23.31 -5.69 4.44
C LEU A 3 22.30 -6.40 5.35
N ILE A 4 21.13 -6.70 4.80
CA ILE A 4 20.13 -7.53 5.45
C ILE A 4 20.12 -8.91 4.82
N LYS A 5 20.06 -9.92 5.69
CA LYS A 5 19.84 -11.31 5.29
C LYS A 5 18.35 -11.57 5.20
N ILE A 6 17.87 -11.92 4.01
CA ILE A 6 16.49 -12.33 3.79
C ILE A 6 16.49 -13.82 3.46
N LYS A 7 15.85 -14.61 4.32
CA LYS A 7 15.69 -16.05 4.14
C LYS A 7 14.29 -16.29 3.56
N VAL A 8 14.23 -16.79 2.34
CA VAL A 8 12.97 -17.10 1.64
C VAL A 8 12.77 -18.61 1.57
N GLU A 9 11.65 -19.08 2.11
CA GLU A 9 11.23 -20.48 2.07
C GLU A 9 10.21 -20.70 0.93
N TRP A 10 10.47 -21.66 0.05
CA TRP A 10 9.58 -22.09 -1.04
C TRP A 10 9.59 -23.61 -1.18
N ASN A 11 8.42 -24.27 -1.11
CA ASN A 11 8.29 -25.73 -1.22
C ASN A 11 9.30 -26.51 -0.33
N GLY A 12 9.54 -26.03 0.88
CA GLY A 12 10.51 -26.62 1.83
C GLY A 12 11.99 -26.31 1.54
N SER A 13 12.29 -25.62 0.44
CA SER A 13 13.63 -25.12 0.13
C SER A 13 13.84 -23.73 0.71
N ASN A 14 14.98 -23.51 1.37
CA ASN A 14 15.34 -22.23 1.97
C ASN A 14 16.45 -21.56 1.15
N LYS A 15 16.22 -20.33 0.69
CA LYS A 15 17.21 -19.48 -0.01
C LYS A 15 17.56 -18.30 0.88
N VAL A 16 18.85 -18.05 1.11
CA VAL A 16 19.30 -16.84 1.83
C VAL A 16 19.85 -15.84 0.83
N LEU A 17 19.32 -14.63 0.89
CA LEU A 17 19.67 -13.48 0.05
C LEU A 17 20.32 -12.41 0.90
N ASN A 18 21.40 -11.81 0.42
CA ASN A 18 22.04 -10.68 1.06
C ASN A 18 21.73 -9.44 0.23
N LEU A 19 20.87 -8.57 0.75
CA LEU A 19 20.41 -7.37 0.06
C LEU A 19 20.89 -6.14 0.82
N ASP A 20 21.23 -5.07 0.09
CA ASP A 20 21.65 -3.81 0.70
C ASP A 20 20.43 -2.95 1.03
N ARG A 21 20.19 -2.66 2.32
CA ARG A 21 19.01 -1.89 2.79
C ARG A 21 18.97 -0.47 2.23
N SER A 22 20.08 0.09 1.77
CA SER A 22 20.14 1.45 1.22
C SER A 22 19.82 1.49 -0.28
N HIS A 23 19.54 0.36 -0.90
CA HIS A 23 19.20 0.31 -2.32
C HIS A 23 17.80 0.87 -2.58
N ALA A 24 17.68 1.79 -3.54
CA ALA A 24 16.44 2.48 -3.89
C ALA A 24 15.34 1.59 -4.52
N ASN A 25 15.59 0.30 -4.69
CA ASN A 25 14.67 -0.69 -5.28
C ASN A 25 14.98 -2.04 -4.64
N LEU A 26 14.77 -2.13 -3.33
CA LEU A 26 15.12 -3.33 -2.57
C LEU A 26 14.21 -4.48 -2.96
N TYR A 27 12.91 -4.19 -3.09
CA TYR A 27 11.89 -5.16 -3.46
C TYR A 27 12.08 -5.70 -4.88
N GLY A 28 12.40 -4.84 -5.84
CA GLY A 28 12.67 -5.26 -7.22
C GLY A 28 13.87 -6.21 -7.32
N ARG A 29 14.93 -5.96 -6.53
CA ARG A 29 16.09 -6.86 -6.49
C ARG A 29 15.77 -8.20 -5.85
N LEU A 30 14.99 -8.20 -4.76
CA LEU A 30 14.47 -9.42 -4.13
C LEU A 30 13.63 -10.24 -5.12
N MET A 31 12.69 -9.59 -5.81
CA MET A 31 11.82 -10.27 -6.77
C MET A 31 12.58 -10.83 -7.96
N MET A 32 13.53 -10.09 -8.55
CA MET A 32 14.38 -10.58 -9.63
C MET A 32 15.17 -11.85 -9.25
N GLU A 33 15.57 -11.97 -7.99
CA GLU A 33 16.28 -13.14 -7.47
C GLU A 33 15.37 -14.35 -7.19
N LEU A 34 14.10 -14.10 -6.91
CA LEU A 34 13.11 -15.13 -6.61
C LEU A 34 12.43 -15.63 -7.89
N GLU A 35 12.15 -14.74 -8.84
CA GLU A 35 11.53 -15.06 -10.13
C GLU A 35 12.44 -15.95 -11.00
N GLN A 36 13.76 -15.84 -10.87
CA GLN A 36 14.70 -16.79 -11.48
C GLN A 36 14.60 -18.23 -10.93
N LYS A 37 13.94 -18.42 -9.79
CA LYS A 37 13.83 -19.70 -9.08
C LYS A 37 12.38 -20.22 -9.04
N ILE A 38 11.41 -19.31 -9.16
CA ILE A 38 9.98 -19.56 -9.05
C ILE A 38 9.35 -19.12 -10.38
N GLU A 39 9.03 -20.07 -11.24
CA GLU A 39 8.45 -19.82 -12.58
C GLU A 39 6.93 -19.53 -12.55
N GLU A 40 6.32 -19.47 -11.37
CA GLU A 40 4.89 -19.23 -11.16
C GLU A 40 4.66 -17.96 -10.32
N GLU A 41 3.47 -17.36 -10.43
CA GLU A 41 3.07 -16.22 -9.60
C GLU A 41 3.07 -16.61 -8.12
N PHE A 42 3.83 -15.90 -7.28
CA PHE A 42 3.95 -16.18 -5.85
C PHE A 42 3.68 -14.93 -5.00
N LEU A 43 3.28 -15.15 -3.76
CA LEU A 43 3.10 -14.14 -2.71
C LEU A 43 4.11 -14.40 -1.59
N LEU A 44 4.71 -13.34 -1.08
CA LEU A 44 5.64 -13.40 0.05
C LEU A 44 4.92 -13.09 1.35
N PHE A 45 5.20 -13.89 2.38
CA PHE A 45 4.62 -13.74 3.72
C PHE A 45 5.73 -13.57 4.75
N SER A 46 5.68 -12.48 5.52
CA SER A 46 6.50 -12.25 6.71
C SER A 46 5.63 -12.44 7.95
N GLY A 47 5.56 -13.68 8.45
CA GLY A 47 4.62 -14.03 9.51
C GLY A 47 3.16 -13.81 9.06
N PRO A 48 2.37 -12.94 9.72
CA PRO A 48 1.00 -12.61 9.31
C PRO A 48 0.93 -11.56 8.18
N LEU A 49 2.01 -10.85 7.87
CA LEU A 49 2.03 -9.75 6.91
C LEU A 49 2.33 -10.26 5.48
N ILE A 50 1.59 -9.77 4.49
CA ILE A 50 1.86 -10.03 3.07
C ILE A 50 2.81 -8.95 2.55
N VAL A 51 3.91 -9.37 1.94
CA VAL A 51 4.93 -8.49 1.37
C VAL A 51 4.71 -8.40 -0.14
N SER A 52 3.87 -7.44 -0.55
CA SER A 52 3.51 -7.21 -1.96
C SER A 52 4.16 -5.97 -2.57
N ASP A 53 4.71 -5.08 -1.74
CA ASP A 53 5.20 -3.77 -2.10
C ASP A 53 6.48 -3.44 -1.35
N GLU A 54 7.20 -2.41 -1.78
CA GLU A 54 8.44 -1.96 -1.12
C GLU A 54 8.18 -1.50 0.32
N ASP A 55 7.11 -0.73 0.58
CA ASP A 55 6.75 -0.28 1.93
C ASP A 55 6.51 -1.46 2.89
N SER A 56 5.84 -2.51 2.41
CA SER A 56 5.58 -3.72 3.20
C SER A 56 6.88 -4.50 3.50
N LEU A 57 7.81 -4.53 2.55
CA LEU A 57 9.12 -5.13 2.75
C LEU A 57 9.94 -4.32 3.75
N VAL A 58 9.97 -2.99 3.63
CA VAL A 58 10.68 -2.10 4.55
C VAL A 58 10.11 -2.23 5.96
N ALA A 59 8.79 -2.25 6.11
CA ALA A 59 8.14 -2.45 7.41
C ALA A 59 8.55 -3.79 8.06
N ALA A 60 8.58 -4.88 7.28
CA ALA A 60 9.03 -6.18 7.78
C ALA A 60 10.52 -6.19 8.19
N ILE A 61 11.35 -5.46 7.44
CA ILE A 61 12.78 -5.28 7.75
C ILE A 61 12.95 -4.46 9.03
N GLU A 62 12.19 -3.39 9.19
CA GLU A 62 12.22 -2.54 10.38
C GLU A 62 11.79 -3.30 11.61
N ASP A 63 10.72 -4.09 11.53
CA ASP A 63 10.30 -4.99 12.61
C ASP A 63 11.42 -5.96 13.00
N CYS A 64 12.08 -6.60 12.03
CA CYS A 64 13.22 -7.47 12.29
C CYS A 64 14.38 -6.75 12.98
N VAL A 65 14.69 -5.52 12.56
CA VAL A 65 15.77 -4.73 13.17
C VAL A 65 15.39 -4.32 14.60
N ASN A 66 14.15 -3.90 14.84
CA ASN A 66 13.64 -3.59 16.17
C ASN A 66 13.66 -4.83 17.09
N ALA A 67 13.37 -6.01 16.55
CA ALA A 67 13.42 -7.28 17.24
C ALA A 67 14.82 -7.90 17.33
N HIS A 68 15.88 -7.18 16.90
CA HIS A 68 17.26 -7.65 16.82
C HIS A 68 17.42 -9.02 16.11
N GLN A 69 16.59 -9.29 15.11
CA GLN A 69 16.64 -10.53 14.35
C GLN A 69 17.83 -10.51 13.36
N PRO A 70 18.62 -11.60 13.29
CA PRO A 70 19.77 -11.67 12.40
C PRO A 70 19.40 -11.87 10.91
N PHE A 71 18.14 -12.20 10.61
CA PHE A 71 17.60 -12.33 9.26
C PHE A 71 16.09 -12.10 9.24
N LEU A 72 15.56 -11.63 8.10
CA LEU A 72 14.12 -11.57 7.81
C LEU A 72 13.68 -12.89 7.17
N GLN A 73 12.73 -13.59 7.78
CA GLN A 73 12.17 -14.83 7.22
C GLN A 73 10.91 -14.54 6.41
N LEU A 74 10.95 -14.86 5.12
CA LEU A 74 9.82 -14.80 4.21
C LEU A 74 9.43 -16.20 3.76
N VAL A 75 8.14 -16.43 3.58
CA VAL A 75 7.60 -17.66 3.01
C VAL A 75 6.93 -17.29 1.69
N ALA A 76 7.40 -17.85 0.60
CA ALA A 76 6.74 -17.71 -0.69
C ALA A 76 5.64 -18.78 -0.81
N ARG A 77 4.44 -18.39 -1.25
CA ARG A 77 3.34 -19.33 -1.55
C ARG A 77 2.74 -19.02 -2.93
N PRO A 78 2.28 -20.03 -3.69
CA PRO A 78 1.72 -19.82 -5.02
C PRO A 78 0.45 -18.96 -4.93
N ASN A 79 0.37 -17.94 -5.78
CA ASN A 79 -0.81 -17.10 -5.90
C ASN A 79 -1.84 -17.77 -6.82
N LYS A 80 -2.79 -18.52 -6.25
CA LYS A 80 -3.87 -19.15 -7.03
C LYS A 80 -4.99 -18.17 -7.45
N SER A 81 -4.81 -16.86 -7.28
CA SER A 81 -5.90 -15.87 -7.46
C SER A 81 -6.20 -15.50 -8.91
N LYS A 82 -5.48 -15.98 -9.93
CA LYS A 82 -5.82 -15.73 -11.34
C LYS A 82 -5.71 -16.95 -12.23
N LYS A 83 -6.72 -17.81 -12.18
CA LYS A 83 -7.18 -18.52 -13.38
C LYS A 83 -8.04 -17.56 -14.22
N SER A 84 -7.39 -16.63 -14.93
CA SER A 84 -8.00 -15.89 -16.05
C SER A 84 -6.96 -15.60 -17.13
N THR A 85 -6.79 -16.61 -17.98
CA THR A 85 -6.70 -16.54 -19.45
C THR A 85 -5.51 -15.87 -20.18
N PRO A 86 -5.18 -16.39 -21.38
CA PRO A 86 -3.86 -16.34 -22.00
C PRO A 86 -3.54 -15.06 -22.76
N SER A 87 -2.26 -14.70 -22.74
CA SER A 87 -1.62 -13.79 -23.69
C SER A 87 -1.56 -14.45 -25.08
N THR A 88 -2.57 -14.20 -25.91
CA THR A 88 -2.45 -14.42 -27.36
C THR A 88 -1.69 -13.24 -27.99
N PRO A 89 -0.59 -13.47 -28.73
CA PRO A 89 0.14 -12.42 -29.42
C PRO A 89 -0.59 -12.01 -30.71
N ALA A 90 -1.32 -10.90 -30.68
CA ALA A 90 -1.77 -10.22 -31.89
C ALA A 90 -0.67 -9.30 -32.41
N LYS A 91 0.21 -9.84 -33.26
CA LYS A 91 1.09 -9.07 -34.13
C LYS A 91 0.34 -8.84 -35.44
N LEU A 92 -0.03 -7.60 -35.75
CA LEU A 92 -0.03 -6.98 -37.09
C LEU A 92 -0.47 -5.51 -36.92
N VAL A 93 0.48 -4.58 -36.94
CA VAL A 93 0.74 -3.64 -38.04
C VAL A 93 -0.17 -2.41 -38.02
N VAL A 94 0.35 -1.28 -37.54
CA VAL A 94 0.75 -0.13 -38.37
C VAL A 94 1.34 0.97 -37.45
N THR A 95 2.62 1.27 -37.62
CA THR A 95 3.15 2.64 -37.49
C THR A 95 2.89 3.38 -38.82
N PRO A 96 2.99 4.72 -38.99
CA PRO A 96 3.73 5.70 -38.17
C PRO A 96 3.14 7.15 -38.10
N THR A 97 3.88 8.06 -37.44
CA THR A 97 4.14 9.47 -37.88
C THR A 97 3.25 10.66 -37.42
N THR A 98 3.96 11.69 -36.92
CA THR A 98 3.73 13.15 -37.00
C THR A 98 2.68 13.77 -36.07
N SER A 99 3.10 14.44 -35.00
CA SER A 99 3.54 15.86 -34.97
C SER A 99 2.40 16.84 -35.23
N SER A 100 2.02 17.61 -34.22
CA SER A 100 2.17 19.07 -34.20
C SER A 100 1.37 19.67 -33.03
N GLN A 101 2.08 20.41 -32.19
CA GLN A 101 1.53 21.48 -31.33
C GLN A 101 0.88 22.55 -32.24
N PRO A 102 -0.08 23.38 -31.75
CA PRO A 102 0.33 24.63 -31.12
C PRO A 102 -0.57 25.12 -29.95
N GLN A 103 0.04 25.94 -29.09
CA GLN A 103 -0.58 26.76 -28.03
C GLN A 103 -1.70 27.66 -28.55
N SER A 104 -2.69 27.97 -27.69
CA SER A 104 -3.16 29.34 -27.42
C SER A 104 -4.10 29.39 -26.22
N LYS A 105 -3.74 30.23 -25.23
CA LYS A 105 -4.63 30.80 -24.20
C LYS A 105 -5.59 31.82 -24.88
N PRO A 106 -6.71 32.24 -24.26
CA PRO A 106 -6.68 33.33 -23.25
C PRO A 106 -7.56 33.08 -22.00
N VAL A 107 -7.03 33.30 -20.78
CA VAL A 107 -7.31 34.44 -19.85
C VAL A 107 -8.80 34.51 -19.44
N THR A 108 -9.19 34.31 -18.17
CA THR A 108 -9.17 35.36 -17.13
C THR A 108 -9.43 34.80 -15.72
N THR A 109 -8.53 35.15 -14.80
CA THR A 109 -8.82 35.39 -13.38
C THR A 109 -9.79 36.57 -13.22
N PRO A 110 -10.56 36.61 -12.11
CA PRO A 110 -10.44 37.75 -11.21
C PRO A 110 -10.14 37.34 -9.77
N THR A 111 -9.02 37.87 -9.29
CA THR A 111 -8.67 38.23 -7.91
C THR A 111 -9.88 38.68 -7.06
N LYS A 112 -10.01 38.19 -5.81
CA LYS A 112 -10.12 39.02 -4.58
C LYS A 112 -10.17 38.17 -3.30
N SER A 113 -9.21 38.45 -2.41
CA SER A 113 -9.14 38.14 -0.97
C SER A 113 -10.47 38.30 -0.22
N THR A 114 -10.71 37.51 0.84
CA THR A 114 -11.27 37.97 2.15
C THR A 114 -11.73 36.76 2.99
N GLU A 115 -10.96 36.42 4.03
CA GLU A 115 -11.47 35.99 5.34
C GLU A 115 -12.21 37.21 5.96
N PRO A 116 -13.44 37.09 6.50
CA PRO A 116 -13.56 36.79 7.92
C PRO A 116 -14.77 35.95 8.34
N GLN A 117 -14.48 35.05 9.28
CA GLN A 117 -15.18 34.93 10.56
C GLN A 117 -16.36 33.95 10.72
N PRO A 118 -16.56 33.49 11.97
CA PRO A 118 -16.67 32.10 12.32
C PRO A 118 -18.12 31.66 12.38
N LYS A 119 -18.39 30.43 11.96
CA LYS A 119 -19.58 29.72 12.37
C LYS A 119 -19.17 28.35 12.88
N PRO A 120 -19.41 28.04 14.17
CA PRO A 120 -19.07 26.76 14.75
C PRO A 120 -20.05 25.74 14.20
N VAL A 121 -19.67 25.08 13.10
CA VAL A 121 -20.42 23.92 12.60
C VAL A 121 -19.75 22.66 13.11
N SER A 122 -19.96 22.48 14.42
CA SER A 122 -20.23 21.23 15.11
C SER A 122 -19.81 19.96 14.38
N GLY A 123 -18.69 19.38 14.84
CA GLY A 123 -18.41 17.95 14.73
C GLY A 123 -18.07 17.44 13.33
N ALA A 124 -16.88 17.77 12.82
CA ALA A 124 -16.25 16.94 11.81
C ALA A 124 -16.10 15.52 12.39
N LYS A 125 -16.98 14.60 11.98
CA LYS A 125 -16.91 13.20 12.40
C LYS A 125 -15.97 12.49 11.44
N PHE A 126 -14.89 11.94 11.96
CA PHE A 126 -13.98 11.13 11.19
C PHE A 126 -14.45 9.68 11.22
N CYS A 127 -14.26 8.97 10.11
CA CYS A 127 -14.60 7.56 10.06
C CYS A 127 -13.69 6.80 11.03
N PRO A 128 -14.21 6.01 11.98
CA PRO A 128 -13.36 5.22 12.86
C PRO A 128 -12.65 4.07 12.11
N ASN A 129 -13.15 3.70 10.92
CA ASN A 129 -12.57 2.64 10.10
C ASN A 129 -11.44 3.14 9.19
N CYS A 130 -11.64 4.26 8.48
CA CYS A 130 -10.67 4.76 7.49
C CYS A 130 -10.09 6.16 7.79
N GLY A 131 -10.54 6.84 8.85
CA GLY A 131 -10.07 8.18 9.21
C GLY A 131 -10.55 9.31 8.28
N THR A 132 -11.35 9.01 7.26
CA THR A 132 -11.86 10.03 6.33
C THR A 132 -12.87 10.94 7.01
N SER A 133 -12.78 12.23 6.76
CA SER A 133 -13.72 13.25 7.24
C SER A 133 -15.12 13.00 6.65
N ILE A 134 -16.10 12.73 7.51
CA ILE A 134 -17.50 12.53 7.14
C ILE A 134 -18.29 13.77 7.54
N ASN A 135 -19.04 14.31 6.59
CA ASN A 135 -19.91 15.44 6.81
C ASN A 135 -21.36 14.96 7.01
N GLY A 136 -21.65 14.38 8.18
CA GLY A 136 -23.02 14.00 8.58
C GLY A 136 -23.69 12.87 7.78
N SER A 137 -22.93 12.10 6.98
CA SER A 137 -23.46 10.97 6.21
C SER A 137 -23.58 9.71 7.06
N LYS A 138 -24.67 8.95 6.88
CA LYS A 138 -24.95 7.67 7.58
C LYS A 138 -23.99 6.54 7.19
N PHE A 139 -23.23 6.72 6.11
CA PHE A 139 -22.25 5.77 5.60
C PHE A 139 -21.02 6.55 5.12
N CYS A 140 -19.83 5.96 5.26
CA CYS A 140 -18.60 6.56 4.76
C CYS A 140 -18.54 6.42 3.23
N PRO A 141 -18.35 7.51 2.47
CA PRO A 141 -18.24 7.42 1.01
C PRO A 141 -16.92 6.81 0.53
N ASN A 142 -15.94 6.64 1.41
CA ASN A 142 -14.62 6.11 1.05
C ASN A 142 -14.52 4.60 1.31
N CYS A 143 -14.96 4.11 2.48
CA CYS A 143 -14.88 2.68 2.83
C CYS A 143 -16.24 1.95 2.86
N GLY A 144 -17.37 2.67 2.77
CA GLY A 144 -18.71 2.09 2.86
C GLY A 144 -19.19 1.76 4.28
N GLU A 145 -18.37 2.02 5.30
CA GLU A 145 -18.69 1.70 6.70
C GLU A 145 -19.88 2.53 7.21
N LYS A 146 -20.77 1.90 7.99
CA LYS A 146 -21.95 2.57 8.53
C LYS A 146 -21.57 3.48 9.70
N ILE A 147 -21.83 4.77 9.55
CA ILE A 147 -21.54 5.78 10.55
C ILE A 147 -22.79 5.96 11.39
N ILE A 148 -22.82 5.23 12.50
CA ILE A 148 -23.82 5.39 13.53
C ILE A 148 -23.40 6.62 14.33
N GLU A 149 -24.18 7.70 14.24
CA GLU A 149 -23.99 8.93 15.01
C GLU A 149 -24.26 8.63 16.50
N SER A 150 -23.33 7.94 17.15
CA SER A 150 -23.36 7.69 18.59
C SER A 150 -22.78 8.93 19.29
N ASN A 151 -23.67 9.83 19.70
CA ASN A 151 -23.35 10.88 20.68
C ASN A 151 -22.75 10.18 21.93
N PRO A 152 -21.51 10.52 22.36
CA PRO A 152 -20.90 9.87 23.51
C PRO A 152 -21.50 10.44 24.80
N THR A 153 -22.67 9.93 25.19
CA THR A 153 -23.24 10.10 26.52
C THR A 153 -22.99 8.82 27.33
N THR A 154 -22.31 9.00 28.46
CA THR A 154 -22.37 8.18 29.68
C THR A 154 -21.34 7.04 29.84
N THR A 155 -20.31 7.35 30.64
CA THR A 155 -19.96 6.71 31.92
C THR A 155 -20.31 5.23 32.11
N GLN A 156 -19.30 4.40 32.39
CA GLN A 156 -19.19 3.53 33.58
C GLN A 156 -18.08 2.47 33.44
N LYS A 157 -17.05 2.56 34.29
CA LYS A 157 -16.56 1.40 35.07
C LYS A 157 -16.03 1.90 36.41
N LYS A 158 -16.93 1.88 37.40
CA LYS A 158 -16.68 1.92 38.84
C LYS A 158 -16.34 0.50 39.30
N GLU A 159 -15.48 0.39 40.32
CA GLU A 159 -15.25 -0.77 41.20
C GLU A 159 -14.66 -2.04 40.52
N GLU A 160 -13.79 -2.84 41.13
CA GLU A 160 -13.44 -3.06 42.54
C GLU A 160 -12.10 -3.84 42.56
N SER A 161 -11.13 -3.42 43.39
CA SER A 161 -10.39 -4.24 44.37
C SER A 161 -9.09 -3.57 44.79
#